data_AF-A0A921GWH5-F1
#
_entry.id   AF-A0A921GWH5-F1
#
_cell.length_a   1.000
_cell.length_b   1.000
_cell.length_c   1.000
_cell.angle_alpha   90.00
_cell.angle_beta   90.00
_cell.angle_gamma   90.00
#
_symmetry.space_group_name_H-M   'P 1'
#
loop_
_entity.id
_entity.type
_entity.pdbx_description
1 polymer ?
#
loop_
_entity_poly.entity_id
_entity_poly.type
_entity_poly.pdbx_seq_one_letter_code
_entity_poly.pdbx_strand_id
1 'polypeptide(L)'
;MKFIYSIISIIVIIFIALFGWKLYAESHTDNSTARNLANLNPLIQSETYYVKTDNPIKVEKLDDEITQYTYKSKAYNKDGKHKQIKYTATKKLKKDHYLALKYKVGEVKSYKEVSKSQIPKKANKIVE
;
A
#
# COMPACT_ATOMS: atom_id res chain seq x y z
N MET A 1 25.13 -25.59 25.14
CA MET A 1 24.04 -24.81 25.78
C MET A 1 24.28 -23.30 25.74
N LYS A 2 25.37 -22.74 26.31
CA LYS A 2 25.65 -21.28 26.28
C LYS A 2 25.67 -20.66 24.87
N PHE A 3 26.23 -21.36 23.89
CA PHE A 3 26.26 -20.92 22.49
C PHE A 3 24.86 -20.79 21.87
N ILE A 4 23.94 -21.72 22.20
CA ILE A 4 22.55 -21.70 21.73
C ILE A 4 21.80 -20.50 22.30
N TYR A 5 21.95 -20.23 23.61
CA TYR A 5 21.34 -19.05 24.23
C TYR A 5 21.86 -17.74 23.65
N SER A 6 23.14 -17.67 23.28
CA SER A 6 23.72 -16.52 22.59
C SER A 6 23.07 -16.27 21.22
N ILE A 7 22.91 -17.33 20.41
CA ILE A 7 22.23 -17.24 19.11
C ILE A 7 20.77 -16.81 19.26
N ILE A 8 20.03 -17.41 20.21
CA ILE A 8 18.64 -17.04 20.47
C ILE A 8 18.55 -15.56 20.89
N SER A 9 19.44 -15.10 21.77
CA SER A 9 19.49 -13.70 22.19
C SER A 9 19.69 -12.76 21.00
N ILE A 10 20.61 -13.08 20.08
CA ILE A 10 20.84 -12.29 18.86
C ILE A 10 19.58 -12.26 17.97
N ILE A 11 18.91 -13.39 17.76
CA ILE A 11 17.68 -13.46 16.97
C ILE A 11 16.59 -12.58 17.59
N VAL A 12 16.44 -12.62 18.93
CA VAL A 12 15.48 -11.78 19.64
C VAL A 12 15.81 -10.29 19.47
N ILE A 13 17.08 -9.90 19.57
CA ILE A 13 17.52 -8.52 19.35
C ILE A 13 17.20 -8.06 17.92
N ILE A 14 17.49 -8.90 16.91
CA ILE A 14 17.16 -8.62 15.50
C ILE A 14 15.65 -8.45 15.34
N PHE A 15 14.85 -9.34 15.92
CA PHE A 15 13.40 -9.26 15.84
C PHE A 15 12.86 -7.97 16.48
N ILE A 16 13.37 -7.59 17.65
CA ILE A 16 13.01 -6.32 18.32
C ILE A 16 13.38 -5.12 17.45
N ALA A 17 14.57 -5.12 16.84
CA ALA A 17 14.99 -4.05 15.93
C ALA A 17 14.09 -3.96 14.69
N LEU A 18 13.76 -5.11 14.06
CA LEU A 18 12.83 -5.16 12.93
C LEU A 18 11.42 -4.69 13.35
N PHE A 19 10.95 -5.05 14.54
CA PHE A 19 9.65 -4.64 15.04
C PHE A 19 9.61 -3.14 15.35
N GLY A 20 10.64 -2.59 15.99
CA GLY A 20 10.78 -1.15 16.21
C GLY A 20 10.80 -0.36 14.90
N TRP A 21 11.55 -0.84 13.90
CA TRP A 21 11.53 -0.24 12.56
C TRP A 21 10.15 -0.28 11.91
N LYS A 22 9.39 -1.38 12.07
CA LYS A 22 8.00 -1.49 11.58
C LYS A 22 7.12 -0.37 12.15
N LEU A 23 7.14 -0.19 13.48
CA LEU A 23 6.34 0.86 14.14
C LEU A 23 6.73 2.27 13.68
N TYR A 24 8.03 2.52 13.52
CA TYR A 24 8.53 3.80 13.01
C TYR A 24 8.07 4.07 11.57
N ALA A 25 8.26 3.10 10.67
CA ALA A 25 7.88 3.25 9.26
C ALA A 25 6.37 3.43 9.09
N GLU A 26 5.55 2.65 9.80
CA GLU A 26 4.08 2.74 9.73
C GLU A 26 3.52 4.07 10.29
N SER A 27 4.24 4.74 11.19
CA SER A 27 3.86 6.06 11.73
C SER A 27 4.36 7.24 10.89
N HIS A 28 5.44 7.07 10.11
CA HIS A 28 6.06 8.13 9.29
C HIS A 28 5.90 7.85 7.79
N THR A 29 4.65 7.69 7.35
CA THR A 29 4.34 7.30 5.96
C THR A 29 4.69 8.35 4.90
N ASP A 30 4.90 9.60 5.32
CA ASP A 30 5.31 10.74 4.52
C ASP A 30 6.82 10.81 4.28
N ASN A 31 7.63 10.08 5.08
CA ASN A 31 9.07 10.01 4.91
C ASN A 31 9.46 9.00 3.81
N SER A 32 10.06 9.50 2.72
CA SER A 32 10.45 8.68 1.57
C SER A 32 11.52 7.62 1.91
N THR A 33 12.48 7.96 2.76
CA THR A 33 13.53 7.02 3.21
C THR A 33 12.94 5.89 4.05
N ALA A 34 12.07 6.22 5.02
CA ALA A 34 11.39 5.23 5.85
C ALA A 34 10.57 4.26 4.98
N ARG A 35 9.84 4.79 4.01
CA ARG A 35 9.04 4.01 3.05
C ARG A 35 9.87 3.10 2.15
N ASN A 36 11.00 3.57 1.66
CA ASN A 36 11.87 2.79 0.78
C ASN A 36 12.53 1.65 1.55
N LEU A 37 13.09 1.94 2.73
CA LEU A 37 13.72 0.95 3.60
C LEU A 37 12.69 -0.05 4.19
N ALA A 38 11.43 0.34 4.33
CA ALA A 38 10.37 -0.58 4.76
C ALA A 38 10.20 -1.81 3.84
N ASN A 39 10.65 -1.74 2.58
CA ASN A 39 10.64 -2.89 1.68
C ASN A 39 11.61 -4.01 2.12
N LEU A 40 12.67 -3.67 2.86
CA LEU A 40 13.70 -4.61 3.31
C LEU A 40 13.30 -5.35 4.60
N ASN A 41 12.33 -4.83 5.34
CA ASN A 41 11.90 -5.42 6.61
C ASN A 41 10.76 -6.44 6.37
N PRO A 42 10.97 -7.74 6.66
CA PRO A 42 9.98 -8.79 6.41
C PRO A 42 8.74 -8.70 7.31
N LEU A 43 8.82 -7.99 8.43
CA LEU A 43 7.67 -7.79 9.33
C LEU A 43 6.70 -6.72 8.79
N ILE A 44 7.12 -5.92 7.79
CA ILE A 44 6.27 -4.91 7.17
C ILE A 44 5.65 -5.50 5.90
N GLN A 45 4.39 -5.89 6.00
CA GLN A 45 3.65 -6.49 4.90
C GLN A 45 2.86 -5.44 4.11
N SER A 46 2.61 -5.72 2.83
CA SER A 46 1.67 -4.93 2.05
C SER A 46 0.23 -5.31 2.38
N GLU A 47 -0.63 -4.32 2.49
CA GLU A 47 -2.08 -4.50 2.56
C GLU A 47 -2.70 -4.36 1.17
N THR A 48 -3.89 -4.93 0.99
CA THR A 48 -4.68 -4.73 -0.22
C THR A 48 -5.89 -3.85 0.10
N TYR A 49 -6.02 -2.76 -0.67
CA TYR A 49 -7.17 -1.86 -0.61
C TYR A 49 -7.89 -1.89 -1.95
N TYR A 50 -9.21 -1.92 -1.91
CA TYR A 50 -10.07 -1.87 -3.08
C TYR A 50 -10.52 -0.43 -3.30
N VAL A 51 -10.51 0.02 -4.56
CA VAL A 51 -11.00 1.33 -5.01
C VAL A 51 -11.99 1.16 -6.16
N LYS A 52 -13.00 2.03 -6.23
CA LYS A 52 -13.73 2.31 -7.46
C LYS A 52 -13.07 3.51 -8.11
N THR A 53 -12.68 3.38 -9.37
CA THR A 53 -11.97 4.44 -10.11
C THR A 53 -12.93 5.55 -10.51
N ASP A 54 -12.43 6.78 -10.43
CA ASP A 54 -13.12 7.98 -10.91
C ASP A 54 -12.15 8.77 -11.82
N ASN A 55 -12.53 9.98 -12.21
CA ASN A 55 -11.67 10.89 -12.93
C ASN A 55 -10.40 11.24 -12.14
N PRO A 56 -9.26 11.43 -12.83
CA PRO A 56 -8.04 11.90 -12.17
C PRO A 56 -8.25 13.30 -11.60
N ILE A 57 -7.68 13.54 -10.42
CA ILE A 57 -7.67 14.86 -9.76
C ILE A 57 -6.56 15.77 -10.30
N LYS A 58 -5.58 15.20 -11.01
CA LYS A 58 -4.47 15.92 -11.63
C LYS A 58 -3.97 15.14 -12.85
N VAL A 59 -3.63 15.86 -13.91
CA VAL A 59 -3.00 15.32 -15.12
C VAL A 59 -1.76 16.15 -15.40
N GLU A 60 -0.60 15.50 -15.51
CA GLU A 60 0.68 16.16 -15.76
C GLU A 60 1.40 15.44 -16.90
N LYS A 61 1.87 16.20 -17.89
CA LYS A 61 2.85 15.67 -18.85
C LYS A 61 4.20 15.66 -18.15
N LEU A 62 4.78 14.47 -17.98
CA LEU A 62 6.15 14.32 -17.47
C LEU A 62 7.17 14.46 -18.60
N ASP A 63 6.81 14.02 -19.79
CA ASP A 63 7.55 14.17 -21.04
C ASP A 63 6.57 14.05 -22.23
N ASP A 64 7.06 14.14 -23.47
CA ASP A 64 6.25 14.07 -24.70
C ASP A 64 5.45 12.75 -24.81
N GLU A 65 6.02 11.65 -24.31
CA GLU A 65 5.39 10.32 -24.35
C GLU A 65 4.69 9.91 -23.05
N ILE A 66 4.99 10.59 -21.94
CA ILE A 66 4.57 10.14 -20.59
C ILE A 66 3.64 11.17 -19.96
N THR A 67 2.38 10.78 -19.78
CA THR A 67 1.40 11.52 -18.98
C THR A 67 1.14 10.81 -17.66
N GLN A 68 1.30 11.51 -16.54
CA GLN A 68 0.93 11.03 -15.22
C GLN A 68 -0.49 11.49 -14.86
N TYR A 69 -1.33 10.52 -14.51
CA TYR A 69 -2.66 10.73 -13.98
C TYR A 69 -2.64 10.47 -12.48
N THR A 70 -3.06 11.44 -11.68
CA THR A 70 -3.17 11.31 -10.23
C THR A 70 -4.62 11.09 -9.83
N TYR A 71 -4.85 10.12 -8.97
CA TYR A 71 -6.16 9.77 -8.42
C TYR A 71 -6.14 9.91 -6.90
N LYS A 72 -7.31 10.19 -6.33
CA LYS A 72 -7.55 10.14 -4.89
C LYS A 72 -8.89 9.46 -4.68
N SER A 73 -8.88 8.33 -3.98
CA SER A 73 -10.08 7.50 -3.80
C SER A 73 -10.27 7.09 -2.35
N LYS A 74 -11.53 7.00 -1.93
CA LYS A 74 -11.91 6.30 -0.71
C LYS A 74 -11.71 4.81 -0.94
N ALA A 75 -10.77 4.21 -0.23
CA ALA A 75 -10.37 2.83 -0.41
C ALA A 75 -10.75 1.99 0.81
N TYR A 76 -11.15 0.74 0.60
CA TYR A 76 -11.52 -0.18 1.68
C TYR A 76 -10.63 -1.42 1.66
N ASN A 77 -10.15 -1.86 2.83
CA ASN A 77 -9.43 -3.14 2.92
C ASN A 77 -10.40 -4.31 3.07
N LYS A 78 -9.86 -5.54 3.10
CA LYS A 78 -10.65 -6.78 3.25
C LYS A 78 -11.56 -6.83 4.48
N ASP A 79 -11.25 -6.05 5.51
CA ASP A 79 -11.99 -5.98 6.77
C ASP A 79 -13.04 -4.85 6.76
N GLY A 80 -13.15 -4.09 5.67
CA GLY A 80 -14.07 -2.96 5.53
C GLY A 80 -13.58 -1.66 6.18
N LYS A 81 -12.32 -1.61 6.65
CA LYS A 81 -11.71 -0.38 7.13
C LYS A 81 -11.35 0.50 5.94
N HIS A 82 -11.63 1.80 6.06
CA HIS A 82 -11.45 2.73 4.95
C HIS A 82 -10.35 3.75 5.23
N LYS A 83 -9.73 4.25 4.16
CA LYS A 83 -8.87 5.42 4.17
C LYS A 83 -8.84 6.10 2.80
N GLN A 84 -8.41 7.36 2.76
CA GLN A 84 -8.14 8.05 1.51
C GLN A 84 -6.76 7.64 0.98
N ILE A 85 -6.69 7.16 -0.26
CA ILE A 85 -5.42 6.78 -0.90
C ILE A 85 -5.22 7.63 -2.15
N LYS A 86 -4.05 8.27 -2.24
CA LYS A 86 -3.56 8.92 -3.45
C LYS A 86 -2.66 7.95 -4.21
N TYR A 87 -2.85 7.85 -5.52
CA TYR A 87 -2.06 6.97 -6.38
C TYR A 87 -1.97 7.53 -7.80
N THR A 88 -0.99 7.08 -8.57
CA THR A 88 -0.74 7.56 -9.92
C THR A 88 -0.78 6.42 -10.93
N ALA A 89 -1.05 6.75 -12.19
CA ALA A 89 -0.98 5.85 -13.33
C ALA A 89 -0.40 6.61 -14.54
N THR A 90 0.34 5.91 -15.40
CA THR A 90 0.85 6.48 -16.68
C THR A 90 -0.12 6.33 -17.85
N LYS A 91 -1.21 5.60 -17.64
CA LYS A 91 -2.35 5.49 -18.56
C LYS A 91 -3.61 5.89 -17.82
N LYS A 92 -4.52 6.60 -18.50
CA LYS A 92 -5.81 6.98 -17.93
C LYS A 92 -6.59 5.71 -17.58
N LEU A 93 -6.91 5.56 -16.29
CA LEU A 93 -7.74 4.47 -15.80
C LEU A 93 -9.18 4.62 -16.29
N LYS A 94 -9.82 3.51 -16.61
CA LYS A 94 -11.26 3.48 -16.94
C LYS A 94 -12.06 3.92 -15.72
N LYS A 95 -13.05 4.80 -15.92
CA LYS A 95 -13.96 5.28 -14.87
C LYS A 95 -14.96 4.18 -14.49
N ASP A 96 -15.37 4.12 -13.22
CA ASP A 96 -16.37 3.17 -12.71
C ASP A 96 -15.93 1.69 -12.74
N HIS A 97 -14.61 1.45 -12.78
CA HIS A 97 -14.00 0.12 -12.64
C HIS A 97 -13.44 -0.07 -11.23
N TYR A 98 -13.10 -1.32 -10.88
CA TYR A 98 -12.53 -1.63 -9.57
C TYR A 98 -11.06 -2.01 -9.68
N LEU A 99 -10.26 -1.50 -8.76
CA LEU A 99 -8.86 -1.88 -8.62
C LEU A 99 -8.58 -2.44 -7.23
N ALA A 100 -7.70 -3.42 -7.16
CA ALA A 100 -7.04 -3.84 -5.93
C ALA A 100 -5.63 -3.22 -5.89
N LEU A 101 -5.43 -2.28 -4.97
CA LEU A 101 -4.19 -1.55 -4.72
C LEU A 101 -3.34 -2.32 -3.69
N LYS A 102 -2.11 -2.68 -4.05
CA LYS A 102 -1.08 -3.13 -3.11
C LYS A 102 -0.48 -1.91 -2.43
N TYR A 103 -0.81 -1.73 -1.16
CA TYR A 103 -0.40 -0.57 -0.37
C TYR A 103 0.62 -0.97 0.69
N LYS A 104 1.74 -0.24 0.78
CA LYS A 104 2.77 -0.47 1.81
C LYS A 104 3.35 0.87 2.24
N VAL A 105 3.27 1.15 3.54
CA VAL A 105 3.86 2.34 4.20
C VAL A 105 3.63 3.63 3.39
N GLY A 106 2.40 4.13 3.37
CA GLY A 106 2.10 5.39 2.69
C GLY A 106 1.84 5.31 1.19
N GLU A 107 2.26 4.25 0.50
CA GLU A 107 2.33 4.23 -0.96
C GLU A 107 1.68 3.02 -1.60
N VAL A 108 1.08 3.25 -2.77
CA VAL A 108 0.63 2.19 -3.66
C VAL A 108 1.82 1.69 -4.46
N LYS A 109 2.21 0.44 -4.23
CA LYS A 109 3.32 -0.24 -4.92
C LYS A 109 2.89 -0.78 -6.27
N SER A 110 1.64 -1.22 -6.39
CA SER A 110 1.04 -1.68 -7.64
C SER A 110 -0.48 -1.72 -7.52
N TYR A 111 -1.16 -1.88 -8.64
CA TYR A 111 -2.59 -2.13 -8.67
C TYR A 111 -2.93 -3.14 -9.76
N LYS A 112 -4.07 -3.82 -9.60
CA LYS A 112 -4.65 -4.70 -10.60
C LYS A 112 -6.14 -4.43 -10.75
N GLU A 113 -6.65 -4.52 -11.97
CA GLU A 113 -8.09 -4.49 -12.21
C GLU A 113 -8.74 -5.76 -11.63
N VAL A 114 -9.91 -5.60 -11.02
CA VAL A 114 -10.69 -6.70 -10.42
C VAL A 114 -12.17 -6.54 -10.73
N SER A 115 -12.90 -7.64 -10.77
CA SER A 115 -14.35 -7.62 -10.85
C SER A 115 -14.99 -7.42 -9.48
N LYS A 116 -16.27 -7.02 -9.45
CA LYS A 116 -17.04 -6.87 -8.20
C LYS A 116 -17.05 -8.15 -7.35
N SER A 117 -17.10 -9.33 -7.97
CA SER A 117 -17.10 -10.62 -7.26
C SER A 117 -15.78 -10.93 -6.55
N GLN A 118 -14.67 -10.29 -6.94
CA GLN A 118 -13.37 -10.43 -6.30
C GLN A 118 -13.18 -9.48 -5.10
N ILE A 119 -14.14 -8.58 -4.86
CA ILE A 119 -14.11 -7.65 -3.72
C ILE A 119 -14.66 -8.38 -2.48
N PRO A 120 -13.92 -8.39 -1.35
CA PRO A 120 -14.41 -8.97 -0.12
C PRO A 120 -15.74 -8.34 0.32
N LYS A 121 -16.67 -9.15 0.82
CA LYS A 121 -18.02 -8.70 1.22
C LYS A 121 -17.99 -7.46 2.14
N LYS A 122 -17.05 -7.40 3.09
CA LYS A 122 -16.87 -6.27 4.01
C LYS A 122 -16.35 -5.00 3.33
N ALA A 123 -15.64 -5.13 2.21
CA ALA A 123 -15.13 -4.03 1.40
C ALA A 123 -16.15 -3.53 0.36
N ASN A 124 -17.31 -4.19 0.24
CA ASN A 124 -18.32 -3.91 -0.78
C ASN A 124 -19.06 -2.57 -0.58
N LYS A 125 -18.79 -1.86 0.53
CA LYS A 125 -19.18 -0.44 0.75
C LYS A 125 -18.62 0.53 -0.30
N ILE A 126 -17.80 0.03 -1.21
CA ILE A 126 -17.25 0.77 -2.34
C ILE A 126 -18.13 0.73 -3.58
N VAL A 127 -19.15 -0.13 -3.57
CA VAL A 127 -20.08 -0.33 -4.68
C VAL A 127 -21.43 0.36 -4.42
N GLU A 128 -21.67 0.77 -3.18
CA GLU A 128 -22.73 1.72 -2.80
C GLU A 128 -22.35 3.12 -3.27
#